data_AF-A0A162FXM1-F1
#
_entry.id   AF-A0A162FXM1-F1
#
_cell.length_a   1.000
_cell.length_b   1.000
_cell.length_c   1.000
_cell.angle_alpha   90.00
_cell.angle_beta   90.00
_cell.angle_gamma   90.00
#
_symmetry.space_group_name_H-M   'P 1'
#
loop_
_entity.id
_entity.type
_entity.pdbx_description
1 polymer ?
#
loop_
_entity_poly.entity_id
_entity_poly.type
_entity_poly.pdbx_seq_one_letter_code
_entity_poly.pdbx_strand_id
1 'polypeptide(L)'
;MTKQDIPRNSSIDRRTVLGLLSGSLATLAGCSGLSDDGGGGDGSAGPPEEQSDYIEETSIEIVENGRQLALEVAVTDEIEPSSISIITESGREFVSDYFSPGETRTRLSLTEGEDSNEPLPRGQHTLYLRGDDVETKLPLELGTTFEVEEVVPGTKRPELLDGSLGVVIRNVGERTGATAQTFVNNEKKDELFVPVKPSGIGTVEFPFLLKDRASCIKVEETAERDEQLTVGFLWSNPVRLTQPIRYDTSDGCERTLAGEPEEIAATPAKTEKET
;
A
#
# COMPACT_ATOMS: atom_id res chain seq x y z
N MET A 1 23.44 52.00 11.69
CA MET A 1 23.68 52.47 10.32
C MET A 1 24.27 51.29 9.54
N THR A 2 23.46 50.55 8.78
CA THR A 2 23.34 50.63 7.29
C THR A 2 24.68 50.36 6.58
N LYS A 3 24.84 49.48 5.59
CA LYS A 3 23.92 48.85 4.64
C LYS A 3 24.71 47.83 3.77
N GLN A 4 24.02 46.74 3.39
CA GLN A 4 23.90 46.16 2.04
C GLN A 4 25.10 45.70 1.19
N ASP A 5 24.98 44.42 0.83
CA ASP A 5 24.93 43.81 -0.51
C ASP A 5 26.20 43.51 -1.35
N ILE A 6 26.20 42.24 -1.75
CA ILE A 6 27.04 41.53 -2.74
C ILE A 6 26.71 42.03 -4.16
N PRO A 7 27.69 41.97 -5.09
CA PRO A 7 27.43 41.39 -6.41
C PRO A 7 28.53 40.39 -6.83
N ARG A 8 28.22 39.12 -7.12
CA ARG A 8 28.01 38.53 -8.47
C ARG A 8 28.84 39.22 -9.58
N ASN A 9 29.64 38.48 -10.35
CA ASN A 9 29.17 37.68 -11.50
C ASN A 9 30.31 37.20 -12.44
N SER A 10 30.01 36.09 -13.13
CA SER A 10 30.48 35.68 -14.49
C SER A 10 31.95 35.23 -14.62
N SER A 11 32.32 34.17 -15.34
CA SER A 11 31.76 33.49 -16.52
C SER A 11 32.50 32.13 -16.69
N ILE A 12 31.97 31.10 -17.35
CA ILE A 12 32.22 30.78 -18.78
C ILE A 12 31.37 29.54 -19.20
N ASP A 13 31.18 29.44 -20.50
CA ASP A 13 30.13 28.83 -21.32
C ASP A 13 30.58 27.51 -22.05
N ARG A 14 29.59 26.80 -22.63
CA ARG A 14 29.57 25.89 -23.82
C ARG A 14 30.01 24.40 -23.78
N ARG A 15 28.97 23.57 -24.04
CA ARG A 15 28.81 22.60 -25.17
C ARG A 15 29.23 21.12 -25.01
N THR A 16 28.38 20.28 -25.64
CA THR A 16 28.57 18.87 -26.13
C THR A 16 28.35 17.82 -25.03
N VAL A 17 27.51 16.79 -25.17
CA VAL A 17 27.48 15.75 -26.21
C VAL A 17 26.07 15.13 -26.36
N LEU A 18 25.56 15.10 -27.59
CA LEU A 18 24.53 14.18 -28.05
C LEU A 18 25.20 12.82 -28.34
N GLY A 19 24.70 11.74 -27.73
CA GLY A 19 25.11 10.37 -28.00
C GLY A 19 23.90 9.52 -28.38
N LEU A 20 23.78 9.21 -29.67
CA LEU A 20 22.89 8.21 -30.26
C LEU A 20 23.51 6.81 -30.16
N LEU A 21 22.79 5.83 -29.61
CA LEU A 21 22.90 4.38 -29.88
C LEU A 21 21.49 3.81 -29.56
N SER A 22 20.57 3.45 -30.45
CA SER A 22 20.53 2.43 -31.53
C SER A 22 20.70 0.98 -31.06
N GLY A 23 19.63 0.20 -31.18
CA GLY A 23 19.59 -1.28 -31.14
C GLY A 23 19.56 -1.86 -29.72
N SER A 24 18.70 -2.80 -29.33
CA SER A 24 18.04 -3.86 -30.11
C SER A 24 16.83 -4.37 -29.33
N LEU A 25 15.69 -4.57 -30.00
CA LEU A 25 14.65 -5.47 -29.50
C LEU A 25 15.15 -6.90 -29.67
N ALA A 26 15.57 -7.54 -28.59
CA ALA A 26 15.73 -8.98 -28.53
C ALA A 26 14.39 -9.57 -28.08
N THR A 27 13.66 -10.15 -29.03
CA THR A 27 12.59 -11.10 -28.76
C THR A 27 13.21 -12.37 -28.18
N LEU A 28 12.97 -12.65 -26.90
CA LEU A 28 13.19 -13.98 -26.35
C LEU A 28 11.91 -14.79 -26.47
N ALA A 29 11.94 -15.72 -27.42
CA ALA A 29 11.02 -16.84 -27.51
C ALA A 29 11.74 -18.09 -26.99
N GLY A 30 11.01 -18.92 -26.25
CA GLY A 30 11.43 -20.23 -25.72
C GLY A 30 11.81 -20.13 -24.24
N CYS A 31 11.32 -20.98 -23.34
CA CYS A 31 11.03 -22.39 -23.50
C CYS A 31 9.98 -22.86 -22.48
N SER A 32 9.17 -23.83 -22.90
CA SER A 32 8.26 -24.58 -22.04
C SER A 32 9.02 -25.39 -21.00
N GLY A 33 8.49 -25.44 -19.77
CA GLY A 33 8.91 -26.39 -18.74
C GLY A 33 7.75 -26.64 -17.79
N LEU A 34 7.02 -27.73 -18.01
CA LEU A 34 6.19 -28.35 -16.96
C LEU A 34 7.13 -28.86 -15.87
N SER A 35 6.91 -28.40 -14.64
CA SER A 35 7.13 -29.18 -13.42
C SER A 35 6.04 -28.79 -12.43
N ASP A 36 5.16 -29.75 -12.18
CA ASP A 36 4.20 -29.79 -11.09
C ASP A 36 5.02 -30.11 -9.82
N ASP A 37 5.16 -29.14 -8.92
CA ASP A 37 5.67 -29.39 -7.57
C ASP A 37 4.82 -28.60 -6.57
N GLY A 38 3.94 -29.34 -5.90
CA GLY A 38 3.12 -28.86 -4.81
C GLY A 38 3.98 -28.66 -3.56
N GLY A 39 4.32 -27.42 -3.29
CA GLY A 39 4.92 -26.98 -2.02
C GLY A 39 4.34 -25.63 -1.64
N GLY A 40 3.63 -25.56 -0.50
CA GLY A 40 3.14 -24.31 0.05
C GLY A 40 4.32 -23.40 0.42
N GLY A 41 4.58 -22.39 -0.41
CA GLY A 41 5.56 -21.35 -0.16
C GLY A 41 4.95 -20.23 0.65
N ASP A 42 5.64 -19.81 1.71
CA ASP A 42 5.39 -18.55 2.40
C ASP A 42 5.40 -17.42 1.37
N GLY A 43 4.36 -16.58 1.37
CA GLY A 43 4.03 -15.64 0.30
C GLY A 43 4.96 -14.43 0.20
N SER A 44 6.27 -14.67 0.17
CA SER A 44 7.30 -13.66 -0.07
C SER A 44 7.48 -13.52 -1.57
N ALA A 45 7.11 -12.34 -2.07
CA ALA A 45 7.49 -11.92 -3.40
C ALA A 45 9.01 -11.70 -3.38
N GLY A 46 9.76 -12.47 -4.16
CA GLY A 46 11.16 -12.18 -4.39
C GLY A 46 11.31 -10.73 -4.89
N PRO A 47 12.42 -10.05 -4.56
CA PRO A 47 12.63 -8.70 -5.04
C PRO A 47 12.78 -8.71 -6.58
N PRO A 48 12.57 -7.58 -7.28
CA PRO A 48 12.77 -7.47 -8.73
C PRO A 48 14.15 -8.01 -9.15
N GLU A 49 14.28 -8.57 -10.38
CA GLU A 49 15.55 -9.16 -10.88
C GLU A 49 16.75 -8.19 -10.79
N GLU A 50 16.51 -6.87 -10.85
CA GLU A 50 17.55 -5.85 -10.68
C GLU A 50 18.09 -5.71 -9.25
N GLN A 51 17.51 -6.43 -8.28
CA GLN A 51 17.86 -6.41 -6.87
C GLN A 51 18.39 -7.75 -6.35
N SER A 52 18.23 -8.84 -7.10
CA SER A 52 18.58 -10.19 -6.63
C SER A 52 20.08 -10.35 -6.31
N ASP A 53 20.92 -9.49 -6.88
CA ASP A 53 22.36 -9.43 -6.59
C ASP A 53 22.68 -8.86 -5.19
N TYR A 54 21.69 -8.28 -4.52
CA TYR A 54 21.87 -7.55 -3.25
C TYR A 54 20.84 -7.94 -2.18
N ILE A 55 19.61 -8.24 -2.59
CA ILE A 55 18.47 -8.51 -1.71
C ILE A 55 17.97 -9.91 -2.02
N GLU A 56 17.89 -10.75 -0.99
CA GLU A 56 17.29 -12.07 -1.08
C GLU A 56 15.76 -11.97 -0.96
N GLU A 57 15.28 -11.13 -0.05
CA GLU A 57 13.87 -11.08 0.32
C GLU A 57 13.48 -9.71 0.87
N THR A 58 12.27 -9.27 0.53
CA THR A 58 11.60 -8.15 1.18
C THR A 58 10.20 -8.56 1.60
N SER A 59 9.82 -8.27 2.85
CA SER A 59 8.48 -8.56 3.35
C SER A 59 7.92 -7.40 4.18
N ILE A 60 6.59 -7.22 4.16
CA ILE A 60 5.92 -6.19 4.97
C ILE A 60 5.28 -6.87 6.16
N GLU A 61 5.66 -6.43 7.37
CA GLU A 61 5.18 -6.96 8.63
C GLU A 61 4.40 -5.93 9.46
N ILE A 62 3.50 -6.42 10.31
CA ILE A 62 2.85 -5.61 11.37
C ILE A 62 3.79 -5.57 12.58
N VAL A 63 4.06 -4.39 13.13
CA VAL A 63 4.89 -4.23 14.34
C VAL A 63 3.99 -4.23 15.59
N GLU A 64 3.07 -3.26 15.68
CA GLU A 64 2.29 -3.01 16.89
C GLU A 64 0.79 -2.96 16.59
N ASN A 65 0.03 -3.96 17.06
CA ASN A 65 -1.44 -3.96 17.11
C ASN A 65 -2.16 -3.49 15.81
N GLY A 66 -1.57 -3.69 14.63
CA GLY A 66 -2.13 -3.25 13.36
C GLY A 66 -2.03 -1.74 13.08
N ARG A 67 -1.18 -1.00 13.82
CA ARG A 67 -1.01 0.47 13.71
C ARG A 67 0.33 0.89 13.11
N GLN A 68 1.32 0.01 13.11
CA GLN A 68 2.64 0.25 12.54
C GLN A 68 3.01 -0.89 11.59
N LEU A 69 3.58 -0.51 10.45
CA LEU A 69 4.09 -1.42 9.44
C LEU A 69 5.60 -1.26 9.36
N ALA A 70 6.27 -2.35 9.02
CA ALA A 70 7.70 -2.32 8.73
C ALA A 70 8.02 -3.16 7.51
N LEU A 71 9.10 -2.78 6.84
CA LEU A 71 9.73 -3.54 5.79
C LEU A 71 10.88 -4.34 6.40
N GLU A 72 10.75 -5.66 6.42
CA GLU A 72 11.89 -6.54 6.65
C GLU A 72 12.66 -6.67 5.34
N VAL A 73 13.99 -6.56 5.43
CA VAL A 73 14.89 -6.68 4.29
C VAL A 73 15.96 -7.71 4.65
N ALA A 74 16.09 -8.74 3.81
CA ALA A 74 17.19 -9.70 3.85
C ALA A 74 18.16 -9.43 2.69
N VAL A 75 19.41 -9.14 3.05
CA VAL A 75 20.53 -8.92 2.14
C VAL A 75 21.23 -10.26 1.90
N THR A 76 21.82 -10.45 0.73
CA THR A 76 22.62 -11.63 0.40
C THR A 76 23.82 -11.78 1.34
N ASP A 77 24.17 -13.02 1.70
CA ASP A 77 25.35 -13.33 2.52
C ASP A 77 26.70 -13.07 1.81
N GLU A 78 26.67 -12.81 0.50
CA GLU A 78 27.82 -12.39 -0.31
C GLU A 78 28.31 -10.97 0.01
N ILE A 79 27.53 -10.21 0.77
CA ILE A 79 27.78 -8.81 1.09
C ILE A 79 27.89 -8.65 2.60
N GLU A 80 28.80 -7.80 3.06
CA GLU A 80 28.84 -7.33 4.46
C GLU A 80 28.14 -5.96 4.54
N PRO A 81 26.81 -5.93 4.80
CA PRO A 81 26.07 -4.68 4.85
C PRO A 81 26.41 -3.89 6.12
N SER A 82 26.37 -2.57 6.01
CA SER A 82 26.60 -1.64 7.11
C SER A 82 25.35 -0.84 7.45
N SER A 83 24.60 -0.39 6.44
CA SER A 83 23.34 0.31 6.62
C SER A 83 22.44 0.25 5.40
N ILE A 84 21.15 0.45 5.64
CA ILE A 84 20.14 0.58 4.61
C ILE A 84 19.19 1.70 4.97
N SER A 85 18.70 2.42 3.97
CA SER A 85 17.77 3.54 4.16
C SER A 85 16.70 3.55 3.08
N ILE A 86 15.51 4.06 3.42
CA ILE A 86 14.46 4.38 2.45
C ILE A 86 14.61 5.85 2.06
N ILE A 87 14.83 6.08 0.78
CA ILE A 87 14.81 7.41 0.17
C ILE A 87 13.46 7.57 -0.55
N THR A 88 12.72 8.60 -0.18
CA THR A 88 11.43 8.97 -0.80
C THR A 88 11.60 9.46 -2.24
N GLU A 89 10.49 9.58 -2.98
CA GLU A 89 10.52 10.11 -4.36
C GLU A 89 11.06 11.55 -4.42
N SER A 90 10.82 12.33 -3.36
CA SER A 90 11.36 13.70 -3.22
C SER A 90 12.85 13.75 -2.87
N GLY A 91 13.52 12.60 -2.71
CA GLY A 91 14.94 12.50 -2.37
C GLY A 91 15.25 12.67 -0.88
N ARG A 92 14.23 12.75 -0.03
CA ARG A 92 14.37 12.79 1.44
C ARG A 92 14.59 11.38 1.99
N GLU A 93 15.55 11.23 2.91
CA GLU A 93 15.67 10.02 3.74
C GLU A 93 14.48 9.93 4.71
N PHE A 94 13.72 8.85 4.61
CA PHE A 94 12.56 8.58 5.47
C PHE A 94 12.96 7.83 6.74
N VAL A 95 13.73 6.75 6.56
CA VAL A 95 14.20 5.92 7.67
C VAL A 95 15.54 5.28 7.28
N SER A 96 16.37 5.01 8.27
CA SER A 96 17.61 4.26 8.12
C SER A 96 17.76 3.27 9.26
N ASP A 97 18.36 2.13 8.98
CA ASP A 97 18.82 1.20 10.01
C ASP A 97 20.24 0.69 9.69
N TYR A 98 20.89 0.12 10.69
CA TYR A 98 22.27 -0.37 10.63
C TYR A 98 22.31 -1.87 10.90
N PHE A 99 23.18 -2.56 10.19
CA PHE A 99 23.42 -3.99 10.42
C PHE A 99 24.51 -4.15 11.48
N SER A 100 24.32 -5.07 12.42
CA SER A 100 25.44 -5.49 13.27
C SER A 100 26.40 -6.37 12.46
N PRO A 101 27.68 -6.47 12.86
CA PRO A 101 28.63 -7.34 12.17
C PRO A 101 28.11 -8.79 12.06
N GLY A 102 28.04 -9.31 10.83
CA GLY A 102 27.54 -10.64 10.51
C GLY A 102 26.01 -10.77 10.42
N GLU A 103 25.24 -9.69 10.58
CA GLU A 103 23.80 -9.68 10.33
C GLU A 103 23.50 -9.32 8.87
N THR A 104 22.57 -10.06 8.26
CA THR A 104 22.09 -9.81 6.89
C THR A 104 20.62 -9.41 6.83
N ARG A 105 19.97 -9.26 7.99
CA ARG A 105 18.55 -8.88 8.09
C ARG A 105 18.35 -7.68 8.98
N THR A 106 17.44 -6.82 8.58
CA THR A 106 17.09 -5.59 9.31
C THR A 106 15.62 -5.22 9.03
N ARG A 107 15.09 -4.28 9.82
CA ARG A 107 13.70 -3.87 9.79
C ARG A 107 13.60 -2.35 9.73
N LEU A 108 13.00 -1.85 8.66
CA LEU A 108 12.77 -0.42 8.43
C LEU A 108 11.31 -0.08 8.73
N SER A 109 11.06 0.90 9.62
CA SER A 109 9.70 1.37 9.87
C SER A 109 9.11 2.02 8.61
N LEU A 110 7.89 1.64 8.25
CA LEU A 110 7.12 2.27 7.16
C LEU A 110 6.18 3.38 7.69
N THR A 111 6.35 3.77 8.95
CA THR A 111 5.61 4.83 9.63
C THR A 111 6.56 5.77 10.38
N GLU A 112 6.39 7.08 10.20
CA GLU A 112 7.16 8.13 10.88
C GLU A 112 6.40 8.71 12.09
N GLY A 113 7.17 8.95 13.15
CA GLY A 113 6.74 9.60 14.40
C GLY A 113 5.92 8.68 15.32
N GLU A 114 6.39 8.53 16.56
CA GLU A 114 5.76 7.69 17.59
C GLU A 114 4.29 8.08 17.83
N ASP A 115 3.98 9.38 17.74
CA ASP A 115 2.63 9.92 17.94
C ASP A 115 1.83 10.09 16.63
N SER A 116 2.48 10.44 15.52
CA SER A 116 1.81 10.71 14.24
C SER A 116 1.43 9.46 13.47
N ASN A 117 2.23 8.39 13.56
CA ASN A 117 2.09 7.17 12.77
C ASN A 117 1.86 7.46 11.27
N GLU A 118 2.55 8.48 10.76
CA GLU A 118 2.37 8.94 9.38
C GLU A 118 3.04 7.92 8.44
N PRO A 119 2.29 7.27 7.54
CA PRO A 119 2.86 6.24 6.69
C PRO A 119 3.81 6.84 5.65
N LEU A 120 4.77 6.04 5.21
CA LEU A 120 5.59 6.35 4.04
C LEU A 120 4.68 6.76 2.88
N PRO A 121 4.89 7.94 2.26
CA PRO A 121 4.05 8.45 1.19
C PRO A 121 3.91 7.49 0.01
N ARG A 122 2.99 7.80 -0.90
CA ARG A 122 2.89 7.09 -2.18
C ARG A 122 3.89 7.66 -3.16
N GLY A 123 4.70 6.81 -3.76
CA GLY A 123 5.63 7.22 -4.79
C GLY A 123 6.58 6.12 -5.20
N GLN A 124 7.51 6.46 -6.07
CA GLN A 124 8.65 5.61 -6.37
C GLN A 124 9.75 5.89 -5.35
N HIS A 125 10.02 4.92 -4.49
CA HIS A 125 11.03 5.05 -3.45
C HIS A 125 12.27 4.27 -3.83
N THR A 126 13.32 4.39 -3.03
CA THR A 126 14.59 3.71 -3.25
C THR A 126 15.11 3.17 -1.93
N LEU A 127 15.50 1.89 -1.90
CA LEU A 127 16.39 1.37 -0.88
C LEU A 127 17.82 1.75 -1.22
N TYR A 128 18.50 2.42 -0.31
CA TYR A 128 19.89 2.79 -0.49
C TYR A 128 20.73 2.01 0.52
N LEU A 129 21.49 1.04 -0.01
CA LEU A 129 22.28 0.04 0.71
C LEU A 129 23.76 0.42 0.68
N ARG A 130 24.41 0.33 1.82
CA ARG A 130 25.84 0.56 2.01
C ARG A 130 26.50 -0.60 2.75
N GLY A 131 27.72 -0.94 2.38
CA GLY A 131 28.58 -1.93 3.04
C GLY A 131 30.05 -1.70 2.68
N ASP A 132 30.92 -2.62 3.05
CA ASP A 132 32.37 -2.44 2.91
C ASP A 132 32.82 -2.24 1.45
N ASP A 133 32.20 -2.93 0.51
CA ASP A 133 32.48 -2.83 -0.94
C ASP A 133 31.22 -2.58 -1.79
N VAL A 134 30.13 -2.14 -1.16
CA VAL A 134 28.86 -1.87 -1.86
C VAL A 134 28.27 -0.53 -1.48
N GLU A 135 27.85 0.24 -2.48
CA GLU A 135 27.04 1.43 -2.32
C GLU A 135 26.10 1.52 -3.51
N THR A 136 24.82 1.19 -3.30
CA THR A 136 23.88 1.03 -4.41
C THR A 136 22.47 1.51 -4.06
N LYS A 137 21.70 1.83 -5.10
CA LYS A 137 20.31 2.29 -5.04
C LYS A 137 19.43 1.26 -5.73
N LEU A 138 18.45 0.73 -5.01
CA LEU A 138 17.53 -0.30 -5.46
C LEU A 138 16.11 0.25 -5.45
N PRO A 139 15.28 0.02 -6.48
CA PRO A 139 13.92 0.56 -6.50
C PRO A 139 13.06 -0.04 -5.37
N LEU A 140 12.39 0.78 -4.58
CA LEU A 140 11.43 0.31 -3.58
C LEU A 140 10.02 0.55 -4.10
N GLU A 141 9.41 -0.51 -4.63
CA GLU A 141 8.02 -0.49 -5.08
C GLU A 141 7.10 -0.98 -3.98
N LEU A 142 6.33 -0.05 -3.42
CA LEU A 142 5.27 -0.37 -2.46
C LEU A 142 3.90 -0.31 -3.14
N GLY A 143 3.01 -1.19 -2.68
CA GLY A 143 1.65 -1.29 -3.20
C GLY A 143 1.44 -2.49 -4.11
N THR A 144 0.17 -2.74 -4.38
CA THR A 144 -0.32 -3.90 -5.12
C THR A 144 -1.66 -3.55 -5.79
N THR A 145 -2.30 -4.54 -6.40
CA THR A 145 -3.64 -4.42 -6.96
C THR A 145 -4.62 -5.24 -6.13
N PHE A 146 -5.79 -4.65 -5.85
CA PHE A 146 -6.87 -5.27 -5.11
C PHE A 146 -8.13 -5.36 -5.97
N GLU A 147 -8.85 -6.45 -5.82
CA GLU A 147 -10.19 -6.66 -6.38
C GLU A 147 -11.19 -6.86 -5.23
N VAL A 148 -12.42 -6.36 -5.39
CA VAL A 148 -13.50 -6.66 -4.43
C VAL A 148 -14.13 -7.99 -4.81
N GLU A 149 -14.20 -8.90 -3.85
CA GLU A 149 -14.84 -10.20 -4.06
C GLU A 149 -16.33 -10.14 -3.73
N GLU A 150 -16.65 -9.60 -2.56
CA GLU A 150 -18.00 -9.57 -2.04
C GLU A 150 -18.16 -8.50 -0.96
N VAL A 151 -19.41 -8.15 -0.69
CA VAL A 151 -19.81 -7.29 0.43
C VAL A 151 -20.76 -8.09 1.30
N VAL A 152 -20.41 -8.24 2.58
CA VAL A 152 -21.10 -9.14 3.52
C VAL A 152 -21.54 -8.40 4.77
N PRO A 153 -22.69 -8.76 5.37
CA PRO A 153 -23.06 -8.23 6.67
C PRO A 153 -22.15 -8.85 7.76
N GLY A 154 -21.93 -8.11 8.85
CA GLY A 154 -21.07 -8.54 9.96
C GLY A 154 -21.46 -9.91 10.54
N THR A 155 -22.75 -10.22 10.55
CA THR A 155 -23.28 -11.52 11.02
C THR A 155 -22.80 -12.74 10.21
N LYS A 156 -22.19 -12.54 9.03
CA LYS A 156 -21.66 -13.62 8.19
C LYS A 156 -20.19 -13.95 8.46
N ARG A 157 -19.47 -13.12 9.22
CA ARG A 157 -18.04 -13.30 9.50
C ARG A 157 -17.73 -13.08 10.98
N PRO A 158 -17.15 -14.06 11.69
CA PRO A 158 -16.91 -13.96 13.13
C PRO A 158 -15.95 -12.84 13.55
N GLU A 159 -15.11 -12.36 12.62
CA GLU A 159 -14.20 -11.24 12.83
C GLU A 159 -14.87 -9.86 12.79
N LEU A 160 -16.14 -9.78 12.38
CA LEU A 160 -16.90 -8.53 12.23
C LEU A 160 -17.88 -8.33 13.38
N LEU A 161 -18.13 -7.06 13.73
CA LEU A 161 -19.15 -6.70 14.71
C LEU A 161 -20.57 -6.91 14.16
N ASP A 162 -21.48 -7.35 15.01
CA ASP A 162 -22.90 -7.36 14.66
C ASP A 162 -23.38 -5.94 14.31
N GLY A 163 -24.04 -5.81 13.15
CA GLY A 163 -24.44 -4.52 12.59
C GLY A 163 -23.34 -3.79 11.80
N SER A 164 -22.19 -4.41 11.57
CA SER A 164 -21.19 -3.89 10.62
C SER A 164 -21.41 -4.41 9.20
N LEU A 165 -20.71 -3.82 8.26
CA LEU A 165 -20.58 -4.30 6.90
C LEU A 165 -19.11 -4.60 6.61
N GLY A 166 -18.82 -5.78 6.05
CA GLY A 166 -17.49 -6.15 5.59
C GLY A 166 -17.38 -6.05 4.07
N VAL A 167 -16.35 -5.36 3.58
CA VAL A 167 -15.94 -5.44 2.17
C VAL A 167 -14.77 -6.43 2.08
N VAL A 168 -14.97 -7.51 1.35
CA VAL A 168 -13.96 -8.56 1.17
C VAL A 168 -13.14 -8.22 -0.07
N ILE A 169 -11.82 -8.16 0.12
CA ILE A 169 -10.87 -7.80 -0.92
C ILE A 169 -9.88 -8.93 -1.13
N ARG A 170 -9.51 -9.16 -2.39
CA ARG A 170 -8.43 -10.07 -2.78
C ARG A 170 -7.24 -9.27 -3.26
N ASN A 171 -6.06 -9.59 -2.76
CA ASN A 171 -4.81 -9.10 -3.34
C ASN A 171 -4.48 -9.93 -4.58
N VAL A 172 -4.60 -9.33 -5.76
CA VAL A 172 -4.32 -9.97 -7.06
C VAL A 172 -2.97 -9.56 -7.63
N GLY A 173 -2.24 -8.68 -6.96
CA GLY A 173 -0.88 -8.34 -7.33
C GLY A 173 0.15 -9.24 -6.64
N GLU A 174 1.41 -8.98 -6.98
CA GLU A 174 2.54 -9.81 -6.58
C GLU A 174 3.08 -9.46 -5.20
N ARG A 175 2.65 -8.36 -4.57
CA ARG A 175 3.23 -7.83 -3.32
C ARG A 175 2.20 -7.66 -2.22
N THR A 176 2.65 -7.67 -0.97
CA THR A 176 1.79 -7.33 0.17
C THR A 176 1.31 -5.88 0.06
N GLY A 177 -0.01 -5.68 0.15
CA GLY A 177 -0.61 -4.35 0.28
C GLY A 177 -1.20 -4.16 1.68
N ALA A 178 -1.60 -2.93 2.02
CA ALA A 178 -2.22 -2.63 3.30
C ALA A 178 -3.34 -1.60 3.15
N THR A 179 -4.46 -1.83 3.86
CA THR A 179 -5.59 -0.90 3.97
C THR A 179 -5.18 0.31 4.82
N ALA A 180 -5.71 1.50 4.55
CA ALA A 180 -5.30 2.74 5.24
C ALA A 180 -6.46 3.55 5.80
N GLN A 181 -7.44 3.84 4.95
CA GLN A 181 -8.52 4.78 5.25
C GLN A 181 -9.77 4.32 4.52
N THR A 182 -10.89 4.30 5.22
CA THR A 182 -12.18 3.99 4.60
C THR A 182 -13.08 5.20 4.61
N PHE A 183 -13.95 5.31 3.61
CA PHE A 183 -14.92 6.38 3.53
C PHE A 183 -16.31 5.82 3.27
N VAL A 184 -17.30 6.42 3.89
CA VAL A 184 -18.73 6.24 3.58
C VAL A 184 -19.27 7.60 3.18
N ASN A 185 -19.78 7.72 1.95
CA ASN A 185 -20.28 9.00 1.41
C ASN A 185 -19.29 10.17 1.60
N ASN A 186 -18.00 9.90 1.36
CA ASN A 186 -16.88 10.84 1.56
C ASN A 186 -16.59 11.24 3.01
N GLU A 187 -17.22 10.62 4.01
CA GLU A 187 -16.84 10.77 5.41
C GLU A 187 -15.79 9.72 5.80
N LYS A 188 -14.63 10.17 6.28
CA LYS A 188 -13.56 9.30 6.79
C LYS A 188 -14.05 8.48 7.98
N LYS A 189 -13.70 7.19 8.00
CA LYS A 189 -13.91 6.23 9.10
C LYS A 189 -12.60 5.50 9.39
N ASP A 190 -12.58 4.77 10.52
CA ASP A 190 -11.42 4.24 11.27
C ASP A 190 -10.13 3.91 10.48
N GLU A 191 -8.99 4.10 11.14
CA GLU A 191 -7.65 3.74 10.66
C GLU A 191 -7.26 2.36 11.21
N LEU A 192 -7.46 1.30 10.43
CA LEU A 192 -6.92 -0.03 10.72
C LEU A 192 -6.09 -0.49 9.53
N PHE A 193 -4.79 -0.70 9.76
CA PHE A 193 -3.90 -1.29 8.75
C PHE A 193 -4.02 -2.81 8.81
N VAL A 194 -4.61 -3.40 7.76
CA VAL A 194 -4.66 -4.84 7.57
C VAL A 194 -3.80 -5.17 6.35
N PRO A 195 -2.59 -5.75 6.54
CA PRO A 195 -1.80 -6.21 5.42
C PRO A 195 -2.44 -7.45 4.81
N VAL A 196 -2.40 -7.52 3.48
CA VAL A 196 -2.92 -8.64 2.70
C VAL A 196 -1.79 -9.15 1.82
N LYS A 197 -1.29 -10.35 2.11
CA LYS A 197 -0.25 -11.03 1.32
C LYS A 197 -0.72 -11.26 -0.13
N PRO A 198 0.20 -11.49 -1.10
CA PRO A 198 -0.16 -11.88 -2.47
C PRO A 198 -1.13 -13.07 -2.48
N SER A 199 -2.15 -13.02 -3.34
CA SER A 199 -3.25 -14.01 -3.40
C SER A 199 -4.09 -14.16 -2.12
N GLY A 200 -3.83 -13.35 -1.09
CA GLY A 200 -4.54 -13.34 0.18
C GLY A 200 -5.88 -12.62 0.12
N ILE A 201 -6.71 -12.87 1.14
CA ILE A 201 -8.01 -12.24 1.32
C ILE A 201 -7.96 -11.36 2.57
N GLY A 202 -8.41 -10.11 2.44
CA GLY A 202 -8.63 -9.18 3.53
C GLY A 202 -10.10 -8.84 3.68
N THR A 203 -10.50 -8.42 4.88
CA THR A 203 -11.86 -7.88 5.12
C THR A 203 -11.74 -6.51 5.74
N VAL A 204 -12.45 -5.54 5.15
CA VAL A 204 -12.49 -4.15 5.61
C VAL A 204 -13.83 -3.90 6.25
N GLU A 205 -13.83 -3.61 7.55
CA GLU A 205 -15.04 -3.40 8.34
C GLU A 205 -15.53 -1.95 8.29
N PHE A 206 -16.85 -1.80 8.16
CA PHE A 206 -17.60 -0.56 8.32
C PHE A 206 -18.60 -0.74 9.50
N PRO A 207 -18.21 -0.38 10.74
CA PRO A 207 -18.83 -0.89 11.98
C PRO A 207 -20.25 -0.37 12.29
N PHE A 208 -20.77 0.59 11.52
CA PHE A 208 -22.02 1.29 11.84
C PHE A 208 -23.03 1.29 10.68
N LEU A 209 -22.69 0.70 9.53
CA LEU A 209 -23.52 0.80 8.33
C LEU A 209 -24.86 0.08 8.51
N LEU A 210 -24.82 -1.15 9.03
CA LEU A 210 -25.99 -1.98 9.27
C LEU A 210 -26.55 -1.86 10.70
N LYS A 211 -25.91 -1.05 11.55
CA LYS A 211 -26.34 -0.86 12.93
C LYS A 211 -27.61 -0.02 12.99
N ASP A 212 -28.57 -0.51 13.78
CA ASP A 212 -29.81 0.20 14.09
C ASP A 212 -29.50 1.58 14.68
N ARG A 213 -30.20 2.61 14.18
CA ARG A 213 -30.14 3.96 14.74
C ARG A 213 -31.36 4.22 15.61
N ALA A 214 -31.13 4.92 16.73
CA ALA A 214 -32.17 5.36 17.65
C ALA A 214 -33.24 6.29 16.99
N SER A 215 -32.94 6.87 15.82
CA SER A 215 -33.89 7.65 15.04
C SER A 215 -33.95 7.15 13.59
N CYS A 216 -35.15 6.73 13.20
CA CYS A 216 -35.50 6.45 11.83
C CYS A 216 -35.36 7.70 10.97
N ILE A 217 -34.72 7.56 9.80
CA ILE A 217 -34.83 8.57 8.76
C ILE A 217 -36.32 8.61 8.40
N LYS A 218 -36.98 9.75 8.62
CA LYS A 218 -38.39 9.94 8.24
C LYS A 218 -38.48 9.98 6.72
N VAL A 219 -38.55 8.82 6.07
CA VAL A 219 -38.79 8.71 4.63
C VAL A 219 -40.03 7.86 4.46
N GLU A 220 -41.00 8.42 3.74
CA GLU A 220 -42.15 7.67 3.27
C GLU A 220 -41.68 6.67 2.19
N GLU A 221 -42.15 5.43 2.33
CA GLU A 221 -41.90 4.26 1.47
C GLU A 221 -40.52 3.62 1.59
N THR A 222 -40.51 2.28 1.58
CA THR A 222 -39.33 1.39 1.65
C THR A 222 -38.21 1.90 0.76
N ALA A 223 -37.24 2.57 1.36
CA ALA A 223 -36.21 3.30 0.63
C ALA A 223 -34.94 2.46 0.64
N GLU A 224 -34.73 1.64 -0.39
CA GLU A 224 -33.38 1.21 -0.73
C GLU A 224 -32.55 2.46 -1.04
N ARG A 225 -31.32 2.52 -0.52
CA ARG A 225 -30.39 3.62 -0.78
C ARG A 225 -29.03 3.09 -1.14
N ASP A 226 -28.44 3.75 -2.12
CA ASP A 226 -27.08 3.51 -2.55
C ASP A 226 -26.10 4.23 -1.63
N GLU A 227 -25.29 3.46 -0.92
CA GLU A 227 -24.21 3.96 -0.07
C GLU A 227 -22.88 3.85 -0.84
N GLN A 228 -22.16 4.97 -0.96
CA GLN A 228 -20.85 4.97 -1.62
C GLN A 228 -19.77 4.60 -0.61
N LEU A 229 -19.11 3.46 -0.84
CA LEU A 229 -18.02 2.98 -0.01
C LEU A 229 -16.70 3.18 -0.76
N THR A 230 -15.69 3.66 -0.04
CA THR A 230 -14.32 3.72 -0.54
C THR A 230 -13.42 2.96 0.41
N VAL A 231 -12.74 1.94 -0.11
CA VAL A 231 -11.65 1.25 0.57
C VAL A 231 -10.34 1.86 0.10
N GLY A 232 -9.67 2.58 0.99
CA GLY A 232 -8.37 3.17 0.75
C GLY A 232 -7.24 2.26 1.19
N PHE A 233 -6.14 2.33 0.46
CA PHE A 233 -4.91 1.59 0.71
C PHE A 233 -3.73 2.55 0.84
N LEU A 234 -2.70 2.14 1.59
CA LEU A 234 -1.53 2.98 1.84
C LEU A 234 -0.82 3.34 0.55
N TRP A 235 -0.44 2.33 -0.23
CA TRP A 235 0.38 2.51 -1.44
C TRP A 235 -0.34 2.11 -2.72
N SER A 236 -1.61 1.70 -2.64
CA SER A 236 -2.40 1.16 -3.76
C SER A 236 -3.63 2.03 -4.08
N ASN A 237 -4.14 1.96 -5.31
CA ASN A 237 -5.31 2.75 -5.69
C ASN A 237 -6.53 2.35 -4.86
N PRO A 238 -7.31 3.32 -4.34
CA PRO A 238 -8.50 3.00 -3.58
C PRO A 238 -9.53 2.30 -4.48
N VAL A 239 -10.28 1.37 -3.91
CA VAL A 239 -11.45 0.80 -4.57
C VAL A 239 -12.69 1.57 -4.12
N ARG A 240 -13.57 1.88 -5.07
CA ARG A 240 -14.84 2.55 -4.82
C ARG A 240 -15.96 1.64 -5.29
N LEU A 241 -16.99 1.50 -4.48
CA LEU A 241 -18.18 0.76 -4.85
C LEU A 241 -19.44 1.44 -4.33
N THR A 242 -20.55 1.13 -4.97
CA THR A 242 -21.89 1.47 -4.51
C THR A 242 -22.54 0.22 -3.96
N GLN A 243 -23.00 0.27 -2.71
CA GLN A 243 -23.74 -0.83 -2.10
C GLN A 243 -25.18 -0.37 -1.82
N PRO A 244 -26.20 -1.02 -2.40
CA PRO A 244 -27.57 -0.77 -2.02
C PRO A 244 -27.84 -1.32 -0.61
N ILE A 245 -28.46 -0.50 0.24
CA ILE A 245 -28.88 -0.85 1.59
C ILE A 245 -30.38 -0.64 1.68
N ARG A 246 -31.10 -1.66 2.17
CA ARG A 246 -32.53 -1.58 2.45
C ARG A 246 -32.75 -1.11 3.88
N TYR A 247 -33.67 -0.17 4.04
CA TYR A 247 -34.06 0.41 5.33
C TYR A 247 -35.48 -0.04 5.65
N ASP A 248 -35.64 -0.79 6.74
CA ASP A 248 -36.95 -1.21 7.20
C ASP A 248 -37.46 -0.30 8.32
N THR A 249 -38.38 0.59 7.98
CA THR A 249 -38.97 1.53 8.94
C THR A 249 -40.10 0.91 9.78
N SER A 250 -40.50 -0.33 9.50
CA SER A 250 -41.61 -0.99 10.21
C SER A 250 -41.17 -1.62 11.54
N ASP A 251 -39.94 -2.14 11.60
CA ASP A 251 -39.35 -2.80 12.78
C ASP A 251 -38.03 -2.13 13.20
N GLY A 252 -38.10 -1.01 13.92
CA GLY A 252 -36.93 -0.47 14.64
C GLY A 252 -35.82 0.16 13.78
N CYS A 253 -36.04 0.36 12.48
CA CYS A 253 -35.05 0.93 11.57
C CYS A 253 -33.83 0.04 11.30
N GLU A 254 -34.12 -1.25 11.12
CA GLU A 254 -33.18 -2.25 10.65
C GLU A 254 -32.62 -1.90 9.26
N ARG A 255 -31.34 -2.20 9.06
CA ARG A 255 -30.64 -2.03 7.79
C ARG A 255 -30.07 -3.34 7.33
N THR A 256 -30.35 -3.70 6.09
CA THR A 256 -29.87 -4.94 5.49
C THR A 256 -29.29 -4.66 4.11
N LEU A 257 -28.43 -5.56 3.63
CA LEU A 257 -27.94 -5.48 2.26
C LEU A 257 -29.07 -5.70 1.26
N ALA A 258 -29.09 -4.88 0.22
CA ALA A 258 -29.93 -5.06 -0.94
C ALA A 258 -29.03 -5.18 -2.18
N GLY A 259 -29.30 -6.16 -3.04
CA GLY A 259 -28.55 -6.36 -4.28
C GLY A 259 -27.06 -6.64 -4.10
N GLU A 260 -26.36 -6.68 -5.24
CA GLU A 260 -24.91 -6.82 -5.33
C GLU A 260 -24.24 -5.45 -5.40
N PRO A 261 -22.99 -5.31 -4.92
CA PRO A 261 -22.23 -4.07 -5.06
C PRO A 261 -21.89 -3.77 -6.52
N GLU A 262 -21.89 -2.50 -6.90
CA GLU A 262 -21.39 -2.03 -8.19
C GLU A 262 -20.05 -1.31 -8.01
N GLU A 263 -18.97 -1.84 -8.59
CA GLU A 263 -17.67 -1.16 -8.60
C GLU A 263 -17.71 0.10 -9.47
N ILE A 264 -17.19 1.19 -8.92
CA ILE A 264 -17.05 2.47 -9.61
C ILE A 264 -15.59 2.60 -10.06
N ALA A 265 -15.37 2.99 -11.32
CA ALA A 265 -14.04 3.23 -11.86
C ALA A 265 -13.18 4.07 -10.90
N ALA A 266 -12.08 3.48 -10.43
CA ALA A 266 -11.19 4.12 -9.46
C ALA A 266 -10.46 5.32 -10.11
N THR A 267 -10.45 6.45 -9.42
CA THR A 267 -9.53 7.55 -9.76
C THR A 267 -8.21 7.30 -9.03
N PRO A 268 -7.05 7.27 -9.71
CA PRO A 268 -5.77 7.06 -9.05
C PRO A 268 -5.50 8.15 -8.01
N ALA A 269 -4.94 7.76 -6.85
CA ALA A 269 -4.55 8.73 -5.84
C ALA A 269 -3.31 9.51 -6.29
N LYS A 270 -3.12 10.71 -5.72
CA LYS A 270 -1.95 11.54 -6.00
C LYS A 270 -0.70 10.90 -5.37
N THR A 271 0.38 10.81 -6.14
CA THR A 271 1.73 10.55 -5.65
C THR A 271 2.35 11.82 -5.09
N GLU A 272 3.39 11.64 -4.27
CA GLU A 272 4.26 12.73 -3.83
C GLU A 272 4.80 13.48 -5.07
N LYS A 273 4.89 14.81 -5.00
CA LYS A 273 5.43 15.62 -6.09
C LYS A 273 6.84 16.06 -5.74
N GLU A 274 7.77 15.90 -6.68
CA GLU A 274 9.03 16.65 -6.65
C GLU A 274 8.71 18.15 -6.57
N THR A 275 9.31 18.83 -5.58
CA THR A 275 9.13 20.26 -5.33
C THR A 275 10.29 21.06 -5.89
#